data_AF-A4CDC8-F1
#
_entry.id   AF-A4CDC8-F1
#
_cell.length_a   1.000
_cell.length_b   1.000
_cell.length_c   1.000
_cell.angle_alpha   90.00
_cell.angle_beta   90.00
_cell.angle_gamma   90.00
#
_symmetry.space_group_name_H-M   'P 1'
#
loop_
_entity.id
_entity.type
_entity.pdbx_description
1 polymer ?
#
loop_
_entity_poly.entity_id
_entity_poly.type
_entity_poly.pdbx_seq_one_letter_code
_entity_poly.pdbx_strand_id
1 'polypeptide(L)'
;MEALYATCVGVLVTCGVFLLLRARTFPVVLGLTMLSYAVNLFLFASGRLSLNKAAVLGFSDQYADPLPQALVLTAIVIGFAMTAFVVILAIRGRADLGSDHVDGKESALNSLTNTYKEGK
;
A
#
# COMPACT_ATOMS: atom_id res chain seq x y z
N MET A 1 11.78 -16.82 -15.44
CA MET A 1 11.52 -16.25 -14.10
C MET A 1 11.16 -14.77 -14.17
N GLU A 2 11.85 -13.97 -15.00
CA GLU A 2 11.62 -12.52 -15.07
C GLU A 2 10.20 -12.16 -15.51
N ALA A 3 9.64 -12.86 -16.50
CA ALA A 3 8.26 -12.64 -16.96
C ALA A 3 7.22 -12.86 -15.84
N LEU A 4 7.34 -13.95 -15.07
CA LEU A 4 6.47 -14.23 -13.93
C LEU A 4 6.55 -13.10 -12.89
N TYR A 5 7.76 -12.65 -12.60
CA TYR A 5 7.99 -11.57 -11.63
C TYR A 5 7.39 -10.25 -12.10
N ALA A 6 7.61 -9.89 -13.37
CA ALA A 6 7.05 -8.68 -13.97
C ALA A 6 5.52 -8.71 -13.96
N THR A 7 4.89 -9.86 -14.27
CA THR A 7 3.44 -10.01 -14.19
C THR A 7 2.93 -9.88 -12.75
N CYS A 8 3.60 -10.49 -11.77
CA CYS A 8 3.23 -10.33 -10.36
C CYS A 8 3.29 -8.87 -9.90
N VAL A 9 4.37 -8.15 -10.21
CA VAL A 9 4.49 -6.71 -9.89
C VAL A 9 3.40 -5.91 -10.59
N GLY A 10 3.15 -6.16 -11.88
CA GLY A 10 2.09 -5.48 -12.64
C GLY A 10 0.69 -5.69 -12.07
N VAL A 11 0.36 -6.91 -11.63
CA VAL A 11 -0.91 -7.22 -10.98
C VAL A 11 -1.03 -6.53 -9.63
N LEU A 12 0.03 -6.51 -8.82
CA LEU A 12 0.04 -5.82 -7.53
C LEU A 12 -0.13 -4.30 -7.68
N VAL A 13 0.55 -3.68 -8.64
CA VAL A 13 0.39 -2.24 -8.94
C VAL A 13 -1.03 -1.96 -9.42
N THR A 14 -1.56 -2.78 -10.32
CA THR A 14 -2.93 -2.61 -10.84
C THR A 14 -3.97 -2.73 -9.73
N CYS A 15 -3.84 -3.72 -8.84
CA CYS A 15 -4.70 -3.89 -7.67
C CYS A 15 -4.58 -2.71 -6.70
N GLY A 16 -3.35 -2.26 -6.41
CA GLY A 16 -3.09 -1.11 -5.56
C GLY A 16 -3.74 0.17 -6.08
N VAL A 17 -3.54 0.48 -7.36
CA VAL A 17 -4.16 1.65 -8.04
C VAL A 17 -5.69 1.52 -8.06
N PHE A 18 -6.22 0.34 -8.37
CA PHE A 18 -7.66 0.10 -8.35
C PHE A 18 -8.28 0.38 -6.96
N LEU A 19 -7.62 -0.07 -5.89
CA LEU A 19 -8.08 0.17 -4.52
C LEU A 19 -7.96 1.64 -4.10
N LEU A 20 -6.93 2.36 -4.58
CA LEU A 20 -6.75 3.79 -4.35
C LEU A 20 -7.86 4.64 -4.98
N LEU A 21 -8.42 4.22 -6.11
CA LEU A 21 -9.52 4.92 -6.78
C LEU A 21 -10.88 4.70 -6.08
N ARG A 22 -10.92 3.93 -5.00
CA ARG A 22 -12.17 3.65 -4.28
C ARG A 22 -12.45 4.75 -3.26
N ALA A 23 -13.67 5.28 -3.24
CA ALA A 23 -14.08 6.39 -2.37
C ALA A 23 -14.34 5.99 -0.90
N ARG A 24 -13.53 5.08 -0.34
CA ARG A 24 -13.61 4.67 1.07
C ARG A 24 -12.20 4.58 1.65
N THR A 25 -12.02 5.07 2.88
CA THR A 25 -10.70 5.20 3.51
C THR A 25 -10.04 3.83 3.70
N PHE A 26 -10.78 2.81 4.11
CA PHE A 26 -10.21 1.47 4.33
C PHE A 26 -9.61 0.83 3.06
N PRO A 27 -10.33 0.77 1.91
CA PRO A 27 -9.72 0.36 0.64
C PRO A 27 -8.49 1.16 0.22
N VAL A 28 -8.48 2.47 0.46
CA VAL A 28 -7.32 3.31 0.14
C VAL A 28 -6.09 2.88 0.94
N VAL A 29 -6.25 2.57 2.23
CA VAL A 29 -5.16 2.03 3.06
C VAL A 29 -4.65 0.71 2.50
N LEU A 30 -5.54 -0.21 2.13
CA LEU A 30 -5.14 -1.48 1.52
C LEU A 30 -4.48 -1.32 0.14
N GLY A 31 -4.89 -0.32 -0.63
CA GLY A 31 -4.26 0.04 -1.90
C GLY A 31 -2.82 0.53 -1.70
N LEU A 32 -2.61 1.40 -0.71
CA LEU A 32 -1.28 1.89 -0.31
C LEU A 32 -0.35 0.75 0.12
N THR A 33 -0.84 -0.20 0.93
CA THR A 33 -0.02 -1.33 1.39
C THR A 33 0.35 -2.28 0.24
N MET A 34 -0.60 -2.60 -0.64
CA MET A 34 -0.34 -3.38 -1.86
C MET A 34 0.71 -2.71 -2.76
N LEU A 35 0.61 -1.39 -2.96
CA LEU A 35 1.57 -0.63 -3.75
C LEU A 35 2.96 -0.67 -3.11
N SER A 36 3.05 -0.53 -1.78
CA SER A 36 4.31 -0.64 -1.05
C SER A 36 4.97 -2.00 -1.24
N TYR A 37 4.21 -3.10 -1.22
CA TYR A 37 4.76 -4.42 -1.51
C TYR A 37 5.22 -4.56 -2.96
N ALA A 38 4.49 -3.99 -3.92
CA ALA A 38 4.88 -3.99 -5.33
C ALA A 38 6.21 -3.26 -5.54
N VAL A 39 6.41 -2.10 -4.89
CA VAL A 39 7.66 -1.34 -4.93
C VAL A 39 8.80 -2.11 -4.29
N ASN A 40 8.58 -2.76 -3.14
CA ASN A 40 9.61 -3.60 -2.51
C ASN A 40 10.06 -4.74 -3.43
N LEU A 41 9.12 -5.41 -4.11
CA LEU A 41 9.45 -6.42 -5.10
C LEU A 41 10.18 -5.82 -6.31
N PHE A 42 9.76 -4.66 -6.80
CA PHE A 42 10.43 -3.98 -7.91
C PHE A 42 11.89 -3.62 -7.57
N LEU A 43 12.14 -3.07 -6.39
CA LEU A 43 13.48 -2.75 -5.90
C LEU A 43 14.34 -4.01 -5.78
N PHE A 44 13.78 -5.10 -5.28
CA PHE A 44 14.48 -6.38 -5.20
C PHE A 44 14.90 -6.90 -6.59
N ALA A 45 14.03 -6.76 -7.60
CA ALA A 45 14.36 -7.17 -8.98
C ALA A 45 15.46 -6.32 -9.64
N SER A 46 15.60 -5.05 -9.25
CA SER A 46 16.66 -4.16 -9.74
C SER A 46 18.07 -4.68 -9.40
N GLY A 47 18.20 -5.56 -8.39
CA GLY A 47 19.45 -6.18 -7.97
C GLY A 47 19.97 -7.34 -8.81
N ARG A 48 19.29 -7.64 -9.93
CA ARG A 48 19.36 -8.91 -10.69
C ARG A 48 18.83 -10.10 -9.89
N LEU A 49 17.89 -10.84 -10.48
CA LEU A 49 17.43 -12.13 -9.95
C LEU A 49 18.47 -13.23 -10.19
N SER A 50 19.66 -13.10 -9.60
CA SER A 50 20.65 -14.18 -9.62
C SER A 50 20.25 -15.23 -8.58
N LEU A 51 19.68 -16.35 -9.03
CA LEU A 51 19.52 -17.54 -8.19
C LEU A 51 20.91 -18.06 -7.76
N ASN A 52 21.03 -18.54 -6.52
CA ASN A 52 22.26 -19.09 -5.90
C ASN A 52 23.37 -18.11 -5.44
N LYS A 53 23.03 -16.87 -5.09
CA LYS A 53 23.97 -15.96 -4.42
C LYS A 53 23.36 -15.44 -3.11
N ALA A 54 23.75 -16.03 -1.98
CA ALA A 54 23.39 -15.47 -0.69
C ALA A 54 24.34 -14.29 -0.39
N ALA A 55 23.80 -13.15 0.04
CA ALA A 55 24.61 -12.01 0.53
C ALA A 55 25.17 -12.25 1.95
N VAL A 56 25.39 -13.52 2.31
CA VAL A 56 25.96 -13.93 3.60
C VAL A 56 27.43 -14.26 3.39
N LEU A 57 28.29 -13.48 4.04
CA LEU A 57 29.74 -13.72 4.10
C LEU A 57 30.02 -15.15 4.59
N GLY A 58 30.68 -15.95 3.75
CA GLY A 58 31.19 -17.28 4.13
C GLY A 58 30.47 -18.52 3.56
N PHE A 59 29.40 -18.37 2.76
CA PHE A 59 28.66 -19.53 2.21
C PHE A 59 28.73 -19.72 0.69
N SER A 60 29.26 -18.77 -0.10
CA SER A 60 29.48 -18.97 -1.54
C SER A 60 30.56 -18.04 -2.11
N ASP A 61 31.22 -18.47 -3.21
CA ASP A 61 32.17 -17.65 -3.98
C ASP A 61 31.50 -16.50 -4.77
N GLN A 62 30.16 -16.47 -4.81
CA GLN A 62 29.39 -15.52 -5.60
C GLN A 62 28.42 -14.74 -4.71
N TYR A 63 28.82 -13.52 -4.34
CA TYR A 63 27.99 -12.59 -3.57
C TYR A 63 26.88 -11.96 -4.43
N ALA A 64 25.67 -11.86 -3.86
CA ALA A 64 24.61 -11.01 -4.40
C ALA A 64 24.88 -9.55 -4.02
N ASP A 65 24.37 -8.61 -4.81
CA ASP A 65 24.48 -7.19 -4.51
C ASP A 65 23.74 -6.89 -3.19
N PRO A 66 24.44 -6.40 -2.14
CA PRO A 66 23.80 -6.08 -0.86
C PRO A 66 22.98 -4.79 -0.92
N LEU A 67 23.20 -3.94 -1.93
CA LEU A 67 22.60 -2.60 -2.02
C LEU A 67 21.06 -2.66 -2.17
N PRO A 68 20.48 -3.46 -3.07
CA PRO A 68 19.02 -3.63 -3.16
C PRO A 68 18.40 -4.20 -1.88
N GLN A 69 19.09 -5.09 -1.17
CA GLN A 69 18.58 -5.68 0.07
C GLN A 69 18.48 -4.63 1.19
N ALA A 70 19.51 -3.80 1.34
CA ALA A 70 19.50 -2.70 2.30
C ALA A 70 18.38 -1.70 1.99
N LEU A 71 18.21 -1.33 0.72
CA LEU A 71 17.14 -0.43 0.27
C LEU A 71 15.74 -1.00 0.56
N VAL A 72 15.52 -2.30 0.34
CA VAL A 72 14.25 -2.96 0.63
C VAL A 72 13.97 -2.98 2.14
N LEU A 73 14.97 -3.26 2.99
CA LEU A 73 14.78 -3.23 4.45
C LEU A 73 14.38 -1.83 4.94
N THR A 74 15.02 -0.78 4.42
CA THR A 74 14.64 0.61 4.70
C THR A 74 13.22 0.92 4.22
N ALA A 75 12.87 0.51 3.00
CA ALA A 75 11.55 0.72 2.44
C ALA A 75 10.44 0.01 3.24
N ILE A 76 10.71 -1.19 3.77
CA ILE A 76 9.78 -1.93 4.64
C ILE A 76 9.48 -1.14 5.93
N VAL A 77 10.50 -0.60 6.59
CA VAL A 77 10.33 0.15 7.85
C VAL A 77 9.56 1.45 7.61
N ILE A 78 9.90 2.19 6.54
CA ILE A 78 9.16 3.41 6.15
C ILE A 78 7.71 3.07 5.81
N GLY A 79 7.48 2.03 5.01
CA GLY A 79 6.15 1.57 4.63
C GLY A 79 5.30 1.17 5.84
N PHE A 80 5.90 0.48 6.82
CA PHE A 80 5.23 0.13 8.07
C PHE A 80 4.83 1.37 8.88
N ALA A 81 5.75 2.31 9.10
CA ALA A 81 5.50 3.52 9.85
C ALA A 81 4.40 4.39 9.19
N MET A 82 4.47 4.57 7.87
CA MET A 82 3.49 5.34 7.10
C MET A 82 2.12 4.65 7.09
N THR A 83 2.07 3.32 6.96
CA THR A 83 0.81 2.57 7.02
C THR A 83 0.15 2.70 8.39
N ALA A 84 0.93 2.53 9.48
CA ALA A 84 0.41 2.69 10.84
C ALA A 84 -0.17 4.10 11.05
N PHE A 85 0.54 5.13 10.58
CA PHE A 85 0.08 6.52 10.64
C PHE A 85 -1.24 6.72 9.89
N VAL A 86 -1.34 6.26 8.63
CA VAL A 86 -2.57 6.37 7.82
C VAL A 86 -3.73 5.59 8.45
N VAL A 87 -3.49 4.41 9.01
CA VAL A 87 -4.53 3.62 9.72
C VAL A 87 -5.07 4.40 10.92
N ILE A 88 -4.20 5.00 11.72
CA ILE A 88 -4.61 5.80 12.89
C ILE A 88 -5.43 7.02 12.45
N LEU A 89 -5.01 7.71 11.38
CA LEU A 89 -5.78 8.81 10.80
C LEU A 89 -7.13 8.35 10.27
N ALA A 90 -7.21 7.19 9.62
CA ALA A 90 -8.46 6.63 9.11
C ALA A 90 -9.44 6.33 10.25
N ILE A 91 -8.96 5.75 11.35
CA ILE A 91 -9.77 5.47 12.54
C ILE A 91 -10.26 6.75 13.20
N ARG A 92 -9.36 7.74 13.37
CA ARG A 92 -9.71 9.05 13.94
C ARG A 92 -10.71 9.80 13.08
N GLY A 93 -10.48 9.89 11.77
CA GLY A 93 -11.40 10.52 10.83
C GLY A 93 -12.78 9.85 10.83
N ARG A 94 -12.83 8.51 10.92
CA ARG A 94 -14.09 7.77 11.08
C ARG A 94 -14.83 8.09 12.37
N ALA A 95 -14.09 8.29 13.47
CA ALA A 95 -14.68 8.66 14.76
C ALA A 95 -15.22 10.11 14.74
N ASP A 96 -14.51 11.03 14.09
CA ASP A 96 -14.85 12.45 14.07
C ASP A 96 -15.96 12.79 13.05
N LEU A 97 -15.92 12.18 11.86
CA LEU A 97 -16.87 12.46 10.76
C LEU A 97 -18.06 11.50 10.73
N GLY A 98 -18.01 10.38 11.46
CA GLY A 98 -19.03 9.33 11.42
C GLY A 98 -19.15 8.58 10.07
N SER A 99 -18.37 9.00 9.05
CA SER A 99 -18.36 8.45 7.69
C SER A 99 -16.96 7.97 7.32
N ASP A 100 -16.91 6.92 6.50
CA ASP A 100 -15.66 6.36 5.94
C ASP A 100 -15.40 6.85 4.51
N HIS A 101 -16.18 7.84 4.06
CA HIS A 101 -16.10 8.34 2.70
C HIS A 101 -14.98 9.35 2.59
N VAL A 102 -14.13 9.18 1.57
CA VAL A 102 -12.91 10.00 1.38
C VAL A 102 -13.26 11.47 1.13
N ASP A 103 -14.40 11.75 0.48
CA ASP A 103 -14.85 13.12 0.18
C ASP A 103 -15.47 13.84 1.38
N GLY A 104 -15.59 13.18 2.54
CA GLY A 104 -16.19 13.77 3.75
C GLY A 104 -17.68 14.11 3.64
N LYS A 105 -18.32 13.82 2.49
CA LYS A 105 -19.76 14.05 2.29
C LYS A 105 -20.57 12.98 3.03
N GLU A 106 -21.50 13.44 3.85
CA GLU A 106 -22.56 12.59 4.40
C GLU A 106 -23.39 12.05 3.22
N SER A 107 -23.74 10.75 3.26
CA SER A 107 -24.51 10.11 2.19
C SER A 107 -25.73 10.97 1.86
N ALA A 108 -25.96 11.28 0.58
CA ALA A 108 -27.01 12.20 0.12
C ALA A 108 -28.44 11.83 0.60
N LEU A 109 -28.64 10.60 1.11
CA LEU A 109 -29.87 10.18 1.76
C LEU A 109 -30.10 10.86 3.14
N ASN A 110 -29.02 11.12 3.89
CA ASN A 110 -29.08 11.78 5.20
C ASN A 110 -29.40 13.26 5.08
N SER A 111 -28.86 13.94 4.05
CA SER A 111 -29.15 15.36 3.81
C SER A 111 -30.63 15.58 3.47
N LEU A 112 -31.23 14.74 2.62
CA LEU A 112 -32.66 14.80 2.29
C LEU A 112 -33.56 14.51 3.51
N THR A 113 -33.14 13.59 4.37
CA THR A 113 -33.87 13.26 5.61
C THR A 113 -33.81 14.41 6.62
N ASN A 114 -32.68 15.11 6.71
CA ASN A 114 -32.50 16.24 7.63
C ASN A 114 -33.30 17.47 7.16
N THR A 115 -33.32 17.75 5.84
CA THR A 115 -34.15 18.82 5.27
C THR A 115 -35.65 18.57 5.46
N TYR A 116 -36.12 17.32 5.39
CA TYR A 116 -37.52 17.00 5.69
C TYR A 116 -37.86 17.17 7.19
N LYS A 117 -36.89 16.98 8.09
CA LYS A 117 -37.07 17.20 9.53
C LYS A 117 -37.07 18.67 9.93
N GLU A 118 -36.29 19.53 9.27
CA GLU A 118 -36.28 20.98 9.54
C GLU A 118 -37.43 21.75 8.87
N GLY A 119 -38.13 21.14 7.92
CA GLY A 119 -39.29 21.73 7.25
C GLY A 119 -40.63 21.56 7.98
N LYS A 120 -40.62 21.11 9.24
CA LYS A 120 -41.78 20.97 10.14
C LYS A 120 -41.52 21.70 11.44
#